data_AF-A0A251Y3Y9-F1
#
_entry.id   AF-A0A251Y3Y9-F1
#
_cell.length_a   1.000
_cell.length_b   1.000
_cell.length_c   1.000
_cell.angle_alpha   90.00
_cell.angle_beta   90.00
_cell.angle_gamma   90.00
#
_symmetry.space_group_name_H-M   'P 1'
#
loop_
_entity.id
_entity.type
_entity.pdbx_description
1 polymer ?
#
loop_
_entity_poly.entity_id
_entity_poly.type
_entity_poly.pdbx_seq_one_letter_code
_entity_poly.pdbx_strand_id
1 'polypeptide(L)'
;MSRRTAVTASALAALGIVVGDVGGLLPGTPGASAIGPWGGYSNGRIPASALTSVPAGTGPFLRSDAAAAYFQFNDAFRARFGKNLGITEAYRSYDRQVYLYDQYLNNGGNLAAQPGKSEHGWAQACDFGTGVNRYGTPEKIWADANGPRYGWSPTGNTFSRKEPWHFDYLAGAYTPPAGPLLNEKDGEMSYTIRNTATGDIYTVAAQFIKHEPSTLSAQTTANVTTPDDQIVGLEAASFGYFLDSMGVPRNVLPKNGGIWSRETEILAKLDQILAKG
;
A
#
# COMPACT_ATOMS: atom_id res chain seq x y z
N MET A 1 -2.01 -45.53 -19.22
CA MET A 1 -0.61 -45.66 -18.76
C MET A 1 0.08 -44.31 -18.89
N SER A 2 0.80 -43.91 -17.83
CA SER A 2 1.50 -42.64 -17.59
C SER A 2 2.57 -42.27 -18.62
N ARG A 3 2.84 -40.96 -18.80
CA ARG A 3 4.21 -40.42 -18.86
C ARG A 3 4.31 -39.02 -18.22
N ARG A 4 5.28 -38.92 -17.32
CA ARG A 4 5.77 -37.71 -16.63
C ARG A 4 6.70 -36.88 -17.53
N THR A 5 6.89 -35.62 -17.13
CA THR A 5 8.12 -34.79 -17.26
C THR A 5 8.36 -34.01 -18.56
N ALA A 6 8.32 -32.68 -18.49
CA ALA A 6 9.49 -31.80 -18.68
C ALA A 6 9.13 -30.31 -18.51
N VAL A 7 9.78 -29.66 -17.55
CA VAL A 7 9.96 -28.22 -17.40
C VAL A 7 11.23 -27.84 -18.17
N THR A 8 11.20 -26.79 -19.01
CA THR A 8 12.28 -25.79 -19.18
C THR A 8 11.87 -24.67 -20.14
N ALA A 9 11.85 -23.44 -19.59
CA ALA A 9 12.48 -22.20 -20.08
C ALA A 9 12.28 -21.66 -21.52
N SER A 10 11.87 -20.38 -21.53
CA SER A 10 12.29 -19.30 -22.43
C SER A 10 11.53 -19.06 -23.74
N ALA A 11 10.65 -18.06 -23.71
CA ALA A 11 10.47 -17.11 -24.81
C ALA A 11 10.97 -15.73 -24.32
N LEU A 12 12.13 -15.33 -24.83
CA LEU A 12 12.84 -14.09 -24.56
C LEU A 12 12.39 -12.99 -25.54
N ALA A 13 12.43 -11.74 -25.07
CA ALA A 13 12.91 -10.55 -25.79
C ALA A 13 12.22 -10.09 -27.11
N ALA A 14 11.34 -9.10 -26.97
CA ALA A 14 11.28 -7.89 -27.80
C ALA A 14 10.59 -6.81 -26.93
N LEU A 15 11.28 -5.81 -26.40
CA LEU A 15 11.75 -4.64 -27.13
C LEU A 15 13.17 -4.24 -26.67
N GLY A 16 14.13 -4.40 -27.58
CA GLY A 16 15.44 -3.82 -27.45
C GLY A 16 15.43 -2.34 -27.84
N ILE A 17 15.76 -1.47 -26.89
CA ILE A 17 16.40 -0.19 -27.19
C ILE A 17 17.75 -0.20 -26.46
N VAL A 18 18.81 -0.09 -27.27
CA VAL A 18 20.21 0.01 -26.84
C VAL A 18 20.46 1.39 -26.23
N VAL A 19 21.29 1.39 -25.20
CA VAL A 19 21.76 2.51 -24.38
C VAL A 19 22.37 3.62 -25.24
N GLY A 20 21.91 4.86 -25.02
CA GLY A 20 22.68 6.07 -25.27
C GLY A 20 23.07 6.67 -23.92
N ASP A 21 24.36 6.70 -23.62
CA ASP A 21 24.90 7.48 -22.52
C ASP A 21 24.75 8.97 -22.87
N VAL A 22 23.85 9.65 -22.17
CA VAL A 22 23.90 11.09 -21.95
C VAL A 22 23.60 11.33 -20.48
N GLY A 23 24.58 11.82 -19.74
CA GLY A 23 24.37 12.43 -18.45
C GLY A 23 23.29 13.51 -18.57
N GLY A 24 22.22 13.34 -17.81
CA GLY A 24 21.11 14.29 -17.75
C GLY A 24 20.15 13.84 -16.65
N LEU A 25 20.08 14.61 -15.57
CA LEU A 25 19.05 14.47 -14.54
C LEU A 25 17.69 14.32 -15.22
N LEU A 26 16.96 13.26 -14.90
CA LEU A 26 15.53 13.22 -15.20
C LEU A 26 14.89 14.45 -14.51
N PRO A 27 14.19 15.32 -15.25
CA PRO A 27 13.52 16.48 -14.66
C PRO A 27 12.48 15.98 -13.66
N GLY A 28 12.51 16.58 -12.47
CA GLY A 28 11.86 16.11 -11.25
C GLY A 28 10.40 15.72 -11.44
N THR A 29 10.06 14.54 -10.92
CA THR A 29 8.69 14.18 -10.56
C THR A 29 8.12 15.28 -9.66
N PRO A 30 6.93 15.84 -9.95
CA PRO A 30 6.33 16.85 -9.08
C PRO A 30 6.10 16.30 -7.67
N GLY A 31 6.95 16.70 -6.72
CA GLY A 31 6.63 16.84 -5.30
C GLY A 31 6.56 15.57 -4.44
N ALA A 32 7.52 14.64 -4.52
CA ALA A 32 7.76 13.74 -3.39
C ALA A 32 8.18 14.58 -2.18
N SER A 33 7.28 14.73 -1.20
CA SER A 33 7.57 15.44 0.04
C SER A 33 8.46 14.55 0.90
N ALA A 34 9.57 15.13 1.37
CA ALA A 34 10.40 14.50 2.39
C ALA A 34 9.56 14.18 3.64
N ILE A 35 9.97 13.18 4.42
CA ILE A 35 9.38 12.96 5.73
C ILE A 35 9.49 14.26 6.54
N GLY A 36 8.42 14.58 7.26
CA GLY A 36 8.43 15.76 8.09
C GLY A 36 7.10 16.08 8.76
N PRO A 37 7.02 17.31 9.30
CA PRO A 37 5.85 17.79 10.01
C PRO A 37 4.57 17.72 9.19
N TRP A 38 3.48 17.33 9.85
CA TRP A 38 2.13 17.33 9.28
C TRP A 38 1.09 17.53 10.39
N GLY A 39 -0.10 18.00 10.01
CA GLY A 39 -1.24 18.12 10.93
C GLY A 39 -1.04 19.05 12.14
N GLY A 40 -0.02 19.91 12.12
CA GLY A 40 0.34 20.77 13.26
C GLY A 40 0.92 20.01 14.46
N TYR A 41 1.29 18.73 14.29
CA TYR A 41 1.83 17.92 15.37
C TYR A 41 3.34 18.12 15.56
N SER A 42 3.82 17.73 16.75
CA SER A 42 5.25 17.62 17.04
C SER A 42 5.71 16.17 16.88
N ASN A 43 6.97 15.99 16.47
CA ASN A 43 7.58 14.66 16.29
C ASN A 43 7.45 13.81 17.58
N GLY A 44 6.88 12.62 17.45
CA GLY A 44 6.64 11.70 18.56
C GLY A 44 5.47 12.11 19.48
N ARG A 45 4.68 13.13 19.11
CA ARG A 45 3.53 13.64 19.89
C ARG A 45 2.28 13.78 19.02
N ILE A 46 1.92 12.72 18.31
CA ILE A 46 0.75 12.63 17.45
C ILE A 46 -0.29 11.80 18.20
N PRO A 47 -1.53 12.29 18.41
CA PRO A 47 -2.55 11.51 19.08
C PRO A 47 -2.94 10.30 18.23
N ALA A 48 -3.19 9.16 18.86
CA ALA A 48 -3.59 7.93 18.17
C ALA A 48 -4.86 8.10 17.32
N SER A 49 -5.76 9.02 17.71
CA SER A 49 -6.96 9.37 16.95
C SER A 49 -6.69 10.00 15.58
N ALA A 50 -5.46 10.46 15.33
CA ALA A 50 -5.03 10.99 14.04
C ALA A 50 -4.23 9.96 13.21
N LEU A 51 -4.07 8.73 13.73
CA LEU A 51 -3.28 7.67 13.12
C LEU A 51 -4.13 6.45 12.78
N THR A 52 -3.63 5.64 11.87
CA THR A 52 -4.25 4.38 11.43
C THR A 52 -3.45 3.20 11.96
N SER A 53 -4.16 2.21 12.51
CA SER A 53 -3.53 1.00 13.05
C SER A 53 -2.92 0.13 11.95
N VAL A 54 -1.74 -0.44 12.21
CA VAL A 54 -1.05 -1.40 11.33
C VAL A 54 -0.49 -2.58 12.14
N PRO A 55 -0.29 -3.77 11.54
CA PRO A 55 0.21 -4.96 12.23
C PRO A 55 1.73 -4.87 12.49
N ALA A 56 2.15 -3.96 13.36
CA ALA A 56 3.54 -3.78 13.77
C ALA A 56 3.83 -4.36 15.15
N GLY A 57 5.05 -4.88 15.33
CA GLY A 57 5.51 -5.38 16.64
C GLY A 57 5.60 -4.27 17.69
N THR A 58 6.04 -3.06 17.30
CA THR A 58 6.06 -1.88 18.16
C THR A 58 5.53 -0.65 17.45
N GLY A 59 4.78 0.18 18.18
CA GLY A 59 4.24 1.43 17.64
C GLY A 59 3.27 1.18 16.49
N PRO A 60 2.14 0.48 16.71
CA PRO A 60 1.28 -0.09 15.66
C PRO A 60 0.43 0.94 14.93
N PHE A 61 1.01 2.08 14.57
CA PHE A 61 0.33 3.21 14.00
C PHE A 61 1.16 3.84 12.87
N LEU A 62 0.47 4.32 11.84
CA LEU A 62 1.02 5.14 10.76
C LEU A 62 0.07 6.30 10.46
N ARG A 63 0.57 7.32 9.76
CA ARG A 63 -0.29 8.29 9.07
C ARG A 63 -1.16 7.53 8.07
N SER A 64 -2.40 7.96 7.87
CA SER A 64 -3.40 7.15 7.14
C SER A 64 -3.02 6.82 5.69
N ASP A 65 -2.40 7.75 4.97
CA ASP A 65 -1.89 7.52 3.61
C ASP A 65 -0.68 6.57 3.60
N ALA A 66 0.23 6.69 4.58
CA ALA A 66 1.33 5.75 4.77
C ALA A 66 0.79 4.35 5.09
N ALA A 67 -0.23 4.22 5.94
CA ALA A 67 -0.88 2.94 6.23
C ALA A 67 -1.48 2.30 4.96
N ALA A 68 -2.20 3.08 4.14
CA ALA A 68 -2.76 2.60 2.88
C ALA A 68 -1.66 2.14 1.91
N ALA A 69 -0.58 2.91 1.80
CA ALA A 69 0.60 2.55 1.01
C ALA A 69 1.26 1.25 1.50
N TYR A 70 1.37 1.07 2.83
CA TYR A 70 1.89 -0.17 3.41
C TYR A 70 1.04 -1.38 3.03
N PHE A 71 -0.29 -1.31 3.11
CA PHE A 71 -1.14 -2.45 2.77
C PHE A 71 -0.96 -2.88 1.31
N GLN A 72 -0.87 -1.94 0.38
CA GLN A 72 -0.59 -2.25 -1.03
C GLN A 72 0.80 -2.86 -1.23
N PHE A 73 1.81 -2.34 -0.54
CA PHE A 73 3.16 -2.89 -0.61
C PHE A 73 3.21 -4.32 -0.03
N ASN A 74 2.52 -4.53 1.09
CA ASN A 74 2.38 -5.83 1.73
C ASN A 74 1.67 -6.84 0.82
N ASP A 75 0.62 -6.44 0.11
CA ASP A 75 -0.07 -7.32 -0.84
C ASP A 75 0.84 -7.78 -1.98
N ALA A 76 1.61 -6.85 -2.57
CA ALA A 76 2.59 -7.19 -3.60
C ALA A 76 3.72 -8.08 -3.06
N PHE A 77 4.18 -7.81 -1.85
CA PHE A 77 5.19 -8.64 -1.17
C PHE A 77 4.65 -10.05 -0.90
N ARG A 78 3.41 -10.16 -0.40
CA ARG A 78 2.72 -11.43 -0.16
C ARG A 78 2.53 -12.22 -1.44
N ALA A 79 2.12 -11.59 -2.53
CA ALA A 79 2.00 -12.23 -3.84
C ALA A 79 3.35 -12.79 -4.33
N ARG A 80 4.46 -12.10 -4.04
CA ARG A 80 5.80 -12.51 -4.46
C ARG A 80 6.42 -13.62 -3.61
N PHE A 81 6.16 -13.62 -2.30
CA PHE A 81 6.88 -14.44 -1.31
C PHE A 81 6.00 -15.37 -0.47
N GLY A 82 4.68 -15.30 -0.62
CA GLY A 82 3.72 -16.16 0.11
C GLY A 82 3.59 -15.83 1.60
N LYS A 83 4.10 -14.69 2.06
CA LYS A 83 4.09 -14.26 3.46
C LYS A 83 4.00 -12.74 3.57
N ASN A 84 3.45 -12.23 4.68
CA ASN A 84 3.29 -10.79 4.90
C ASN A 84 4.64 -10.08 5.09
N LEU A 85 4.72 -8.85 4.59
CA LEU A 85 5.75 -7.88 4.94
C LEU A 85 5.51 -7.43 6.38
N GLY A 86 6.25 -8.03 7.31
CA GLY A 86 6.12 -7.73 8.73
C GLY A 86 6.71 -6.36 9.06
N ILE A 87 6.06 -5.59 9.93
CA ILE A 87 6.62 -4.36 10.49
C ILE A 87 7.15 -4.67 11.89
N THR A 88 8.44 -4.41 12.13
CA THR A 88 9.01 -4.52 13.47
C THR A 88 8.75 -3.26 14.29
N GLU A 89 8.87 -2.08 13.69
CA GLU A 89 8.54 -0.80 14.33
C GLU A 89 7.94 0.19 13.31
N ALA A 90 6.85 0.88 13.70
CA ALA A 90 6.27 1.99 12.93
C ALA A 90 6.32 3.29 13.76
N TYR A 91 5.19 3.84 14.20
CA TYR A 91 5.19 5.10 14.94
C TYR A 91 5.94 5.02 16.28
N ARG A 92 6.92 5.92 16.47
CA ARG A 92 7.69 6.01 17.72
C ARG A 92 7.33 7.27 18.49
N SER A 93 6.80 7.10 19.71
CA SER A 93 6.48 8.22 20.58
C SER A 93 7.73 8.95 21.06
N TYR A 94 7.56 10.20 21.47
CA TYR A 94 8.63 11.04 22.00
C TYR A 94 9.29 10.40 23.22
N ASP A 95 8.51 9.90 24.16
CA ASP A 95 9.02 9.28 25.39
C ASP A 95 9.82 8.00 25.09
N ARG A 96 9.39 7.22 24.09
CA ARG A 96 10.15 6.07 23.60
C ARG A 96 11.48 6.51 22.96
N GLN A 97 11.48 7.61 22.19
CA GLN A 97 12.71 8.14 21.62
C GLN A 97 13.67 8.65 22.71
N VAL A 98 13.17 9.29 23.77
CA VAL A 98 13.97 9.68 24.94
C VAL A 98 14.63 8.44 25.56
N TYR A 99 13.86 7.39 25.80
CA TYR A 99 14.39 6.13 26.33
C TYR A 99 15.49 5.53 25.44
N LEU A 100 15.27 5.43 24.12
CA LEU A 100 16.27 4.86 23.20
C LEU A 100 17.52 5.73 23.09
N TYR A 101 17.37 7.06 23.11
CA TYR A 101 18.50 7.99 23.08
C TYR A 101 19.34 7.89 24.35
N ASP A 102 18.70 7.76 25.52
CA ASP A 102 19.40 7.55 26.78
C ASP A 102 20.18 6.21 26.80
N GLN A 103 19.57 5.13 26.30
CA GLN A 103 20.25 3.84 26.15
C GLN A 103 21.46 3.91 25.20
N TYR A 104 21.35 4.68 24.11
CA TYR A 104 22.47 4.92 23.20
C TYR A 104 23.63 5.64 23.90
N LEU A 105 23.35 6.68 24.68
CA LEU A 105 24.38 7.46 25.36
C LEU A 105 25.05 6.71 26.52
N ASN A 106 24.28 5.97 27.32
CA ASN A 106 24.75 5.45 28.61
C ASN A 106 25.13 3.97 28.59
N ASN A 107 24.55 3.16 27.69
CA ASN A 107 24.66 1.70 27.76
C ASN A 107 25.17 1.07 26.45
N GLY A 108 25.62 1.88 25.48
CA GLY A 108 26.07 1.38 24.18
C GLY A 108 24.94 0.76 23.34
N GLY A 109 23.69 1.19 23.57
CA GLY A 109 22.54 0.77 22.76
C GLY A 109 22.70 1.14 21.28
N ASN A 110 21.75 0.68 20.46
CA ASN A 110 21.75 1.05 19.03
C ASN A 110 21.71 2.57 18.86
N LEU A 111 22.36 3.06 17.81
CA LEU A 111 22.36 4.48 17.46
C LEU A 111 20.92 5.00 17.40
N ALA A 112 20.63 6.04 18.17
CA ALA A 112 19.31 6.63 18.27
C ALA A 112 19.37 8.12 17.93
N ALA A 113 18.39 8.61 17.17
CA ALA A 113 18.23 10.03 16.92
C ALA A 113 17.96 10.81 18.22
N GLN A 114 18.29 12.10 18.24
CA GLN A 114 17.88 12.97 19.33
C GLN A 114 16.34 12.97 19.47
N PRO A 115 15.79 13.08 20.70
CA PRO A 115 14.35 13.17 20.90
C PRO A 115 13.72 14.27 20.06
N GLY A 116 12.64 13.93 19.33
CA GLY A 116 11.98 14.83 18.39
C GLY A 116 12.61 14.94 17.00
N LYS A 117 13.62 14.11 16.69
CA LYS A 117 14.32 14.09 15.39
C LYS A 117 14.25 12.73 14.67
N SER A 118 13.46 11.78 15.17
CA SER A 118 13.33 10.46 14.55
C SER A 118 12.24 10.47 13.48
N GLU A 119 12.50 9.90 12.31
CA GLU A 119 11.49 9.81 11.25
C GLU A 119 10.26 8.97 11.65
N HIS A 120 10.44 7.97 12.52
CA HIS A 120 9.34 7.22 13.12
C HIS A 120 8.39 8.11 13.94
N GLY A 121 8.89 9.23 14.49
CA GLY A 121 8.09 10.19 15.24
C GLY A 121 7.09 10.96 14.37
N TRP A 122 7.19 10.87 13.04
CA TRP A 122 6.25 11.45 12.11
C TRP A 122 5.19 10.45 11.60
N ALA A 123 5.21 9.20 12.08
CA ALA A 123 4.31 8.13 11.62
C ALA A 123 4.38 7.88 10.10
N GLN A 124 5.55 8.15 9.52
CA GLN A 124 5.84 8.02 8.09
C GLN A 124 7.01 7.06 7.83
N ALA A 125 7.60 6.46 8.87
CA ALA A 125 8.70 5.50 8.71
C ALA A 125 8.31 4.12 9.24
N CYS A 126 8.83 3.08 8.60
CA CYS A 126 8.68 1.68 8.99
C CYS A 126 10.03 0.97 8.98
N ASP A 127 10.24 0.16 10.01
CA ASP A 127 11.26 -0.88 10.00
C ASP A 127 10.59 -2.19 9.58
N PHE A 128 10.95 -2.71 8.40
CA PHE A 128 10.41 -3.94 7.85
C PHE A 128 11.26 -5.16 8.22
N GLY A 129 10.58 -6.23 8.62
CA GLY A 129 11.13 -7.55 8.92
C GLY A 129 11.00 -8.54 7.76
N THR A 130 10.73 -9.80 8.10
CA THR A 130 10.41 -10.88 7.15
C THR A 130 11.44 -11.07 6.03
N GLY A 131 12.73 -10.86 6.34
CA GLY A 131 13.82 -10.99 5.38
C GLY A 131 14.25 -9.66 4.77
N VAL A 132 13.40 -8.63 4.76
CA VAL A 132 13.78 -7.28 4.31
C VAL A 132 14.82 -6.65 5.25
N ASN A 133 14.78 -6.97 6.54
CA ASN A 133 15.74 -6.48 7.54
C ASN A 133 17.19 -6.97 7.38
N ARG A 134 17.56 -7.66 6.29
CA ARG A 134 18.92 -8.15 6.05
C ARG A 134 19.32 -7.96 4.59
N TYR A 135 20.52 -7.41 4.38
CA TYR A 135 21.09 -7.29 3.03
C TYR A 135 21.29 -8.67 2.36
N GLY A 136 21.17 -8.69 1.04
CA GLY A 136 21.41 -9.88 0.22
C GLY A 136 20.28 -10.91 0.20
N THR A 137 19.23 -10.75 1.00
CA THR A 137 18.05 -11.60 0.91
C THR A 137 17.24 -11.28 -0.36
N PRO A 138 16.55 -12.26 -0.94
CA PRO A 138 15.61 -12.02 -2.04
C PRO A 138 14.55 -10.97 -1.68
N GLU A 139 14.07 -10.99 -0.43
CA GLU A 139 13.07 -10.06 0.08
C GLU A 139 13.58 -8.62 0.12
N LYS A 140 14.80 -8.38 0.62
CA LYS A 140 15.41 -7.05 0.67
C LYS A 140 15.69 -6.51 -0.73
N ILE A 141 16.27 -7.32 -1.61
CA ILE A 141 16.55 -6.92 -3.00
C ILE A 141 15.24 -6.51 -3.70
N TRP A 142 14.18 -7.29 -3.53
CA TRP A 142 12.88 -6.99 -4.11
C TRP A 142 12.24 -5.75 -3.49
N ALA A 143 12.28 -5.61 -2.16
CA ALA A 143 11.72 -4.48 -1.44
C ALA A 143 12.41 -3.16 -1.82
N ASP A 144 13.73 -3.16 -2.00
CA ASP A 144 14.48 -1.97 -2.44
C ASP A 144 14.08 -1.52 -3.84
N ALA A 145 13.88 -2.48 -4.76
CA ALA A 145 13.53 -2.19 -6.14
C ALA A 145 12.05 -1.79 -6.32
N ASN A 146 11.15 -2.29 -5.47
CA ASN A 146 9.70 -2.13 -5.65
C ASN A 146 9.04 -1.20 -4.63
N GLY A 147 9.58 -1.07 -3.41
CA GLY A 147 9.06 -0.21 -2.36
C GLY A 147 8.74 1.22 -2.84
N PRO A 148 9.64 1.89 -3.58
CA PRO A 148 9.38 3.25 -4.07
C PRO A 148 8.12 3.38 -4.93
N ARG A 149 7.70 2.32 -5.63
CA ARG A 149 6.45 2.29 -6.42
C ARG A 149 5.19 2.36 -5.56
N TYR A 150 5.31 2.02 -4.28
CA TYR A 150 4.27 2.09 -3.27
C TYR A 150 4.49 3.28 -2.32
N GLY A 151 5.43 4.18 -2.63
CA GLY A 151 5.78 5.33 -1.78
C GLY A 151 6.75 5.01 -0.63
N TRP A 152 7.25 3.79 -0.51
CA TRP A 152 8.18 3.37 0.54
C TRP A 152 9.63 3.35 0.04
N SER A 153 10.40 4.38 0.36
CA SER A 153 11.80 4.52 -0.07
C SER A 153 12.74 3.83 0.93
N PRO A 154 13.72 3.00 0.49
CA PRO A 154 14.68 2.32 1.37
C PRO A 154 15.79 3.26 1.85
N THR A 155 15.43 4.37 2.50
CA THR A 155 16.36 5.42 2.94
C THR A 155 17.40 4.92 3.94
N GLY A 156 17.12 3.86 4.70
CA GLY A 156 18.11 3.21 5.56
C GLY A 156 19.36 2.72 4.81
N ASN A 157 19.26 2.50 3.50
CA ASN A 157 20.41 2.19 2.65
C ASN A 157 21.35 3.39 2.44
N THR A 158 20.89 4.62 2.65
CA THR A 158 21.68 5.84 2.45
C THR A 158 22.29 6.36 3.75
N PHE A 159 21.76 5.96 4.91
CA PHE A 159 22.27 6.35 6.22
C PHE A 159 23.76 6.03 6.41
N SER A 160 24.44 6.80 7.25
CA SER A 160 25.86 6.60 7.57
C SER A 160 26.10 5.24 8.24
N ARG A 161 25.22 4.88 9.18
CA ARG A 161 25.05 3.52 9.67
C ARG A 161 23.91 2.88 8.89
N LYS A 162 24.22 1.86 8.10
CA LYS A 162 23.26 1.23 7.19
C LYS A 162 22.19 0.44 7.93
N GLU A 163 20.95 0.66 7.53
CA GLU A 163 19.76 0.08 8.16
C GLU A 163 18.89 -0.58 7.08
N PRO A 164 19.12 -1.87 6.74
CA PRO A 164 18.40 -2.53 5.65
C PRO A 164 16.89 -2.60 5.87
N TRP A 165 16.44 -2.56 7.11
CA TRP A 165 15.03 -2.60 7.49
C TRP A 165 14.30 -1.27 7.31
N HIS A 166 15.01 -0.13 7.26
CA HIS A 166 14.38 1.18 7.42
C HIS A 166 13.89 1.76 6.08
N PHE A 167 12.60 2.06 6.03
CA PHE A 167 11.92 2.63 4.87
C PHE A 167 11.08 3.85 5.27
N ASP A 168 11.16 4.87 4.43
CA ASP A 168 10.46 6.14 4.60
C ASP A 168 9.32 6.28 3.59
N TYR A 169 8.14 6.65 4.07
CA TYR A 169 7.02 7.03 3.23
C TYR A 169 7.20 8.46 2.72
N LEU A 170 7.40 8.60 1.41
CA LEU A 170 7.53 9.89 0.75
C LEU A 170 6.21 10.28 0.08
N ALA A 171 5.47 11.18 0.74
CA ALA A 171 4.14 11.60 0.28
C ALA A 171 4.22 12.23 -1.11
N GLY A 172 3.38 11.81 -2.06
CA GLY A 172 3.44 12.28 -3.45
C GLY A 172 4.49 11.58 -4.33
N ALA A 173 5.40 10.77 -3.78
CA ALA A 173 6.19 9.82 -4.58
C ALA A 173 5.32 8.66 -5.10
N TYR A 174 4.22 8.40 -4.38
CA TYR A 174 3.16 7.51 -4.82
C TYR A 174 2.11 8.31 -5.60
N THR A 175 2.24 8.29 -6.92
CA THR A 175 1.05 8.27 -7.78
C THR A 175 0.66 6.80 -7.81
N PRO A 176 -0.58 6.40 -7.47
CA PRO A 176 -1.01 5.06 -7.80
C PRO A 176 -0.64 4.80 -9.26
N PRO A 177 -0.01 3.66 -9.60
CA PRO A 177 -0.14 3.19 -10.97
C PRO A 177 -1.64 3.20 -11.30
N ALA A 178 -2.01 3.33 -12.57
CA ALA A 178 -3.38 3.03 -12.98
C ALA A 178 -3.71 1.56 -12.63
N GLY A 179 -4.04 1.30 -11.36
CA GLY A 179 -4.12 -0.02 -10.71
C GLY A 179 -2.84 -0.89 -10.85
N PRO A 180 -2.64 -1.89 -9.99
CA PRO A 180 -2.00 -3.10 -10.49
C PRO A 180 -2.86 -3.65 -11.64
N LEU A 181 -2.23 -4.01 -12.77
CA LEU A 181 -2.82 -5.00 -13.67
C LEU A 181 -2.96 -6.27 -12.82
N LEU A 182 -4.19 -6.56 -12.38
CA LEU A 182 -4.52 -7.88 -11.84
C LEU A 182 -4.21 -8.88 -12.94
N ASN A 183 -3.45 -9.93 -12.61
CA ASN A 183 -3.25 -11.05 -13.51
C ASN A 183 -4.63 -11.62 -13.88
N GLU A 184 -5.02 -11.50 -15.15
CA GLU A 184 -6.28 -12.01 -15.73
C GLU A 184 -6.43 -13.55 -15.66
N LYS A 185 -5.53 -14.26 -14.96
CA LYS A 185 -5.43 -15.73 -15.04
C LYS A 185 -5.93 -16.53 -13.85
N ASP A 186 -6.21 -15.91 -12.71
CA ASP A 186 -7.01 -16.51 -11.64
C ASP A 186 -8.16 -15.54 -11.34
N GLY A 187 -9.39 -15.91 -11.72
CA GLY A 187 -10.53 -15.00 -11.82
C GLY A 187 -10.83 -14.16 -10.56
N GLU A 188 -11.09 -12.88 -10.79
CA GLU A 188 -12.16 -12.13 -10.12
C GLU A 188 -12.10 -11.99 -8.58
N MET A 189 -10.95 -11.60 -8.02
CA MET A 189 -10.92 -11.21 -6.61
C MET A 189 -11.75 -9.94 -6.38
N SER A 190 -12.80 -10.05 -5.56
CA SER A 190 -13.66 -8.93 -5.17
C SER A 190 -13.76 -8.82 -3.64
N TYR A 191 -13.98 -7.61 -3.14
CA TYR A 191 -14.12 -7.36 -1.71
C TYR A 191 -15.55 -6.96 -1.37
N THR A 192 -16.11 -7.58 -0.34
CA THR A 192 -17.40 -7.15 0.21
C THR A 192 -17.17 -6.18 1.36
N ILE A 193 -17.49 -4.91 1.14
CA ILE A 193 -17.21 -3.80 2.05
C ILE A 193 -18.51 -3.19 2.56
N ARG A 194 -18.66 -3.08 3.89
CA ARG A 194 -19.71 -2.29 4.54
C ARG A 194 -19.18 -0.89 4.84
N ASN A 195 -19.83 0.14 4.29
CA ASN A 195 -19.65 1.51 4.77
C ASN A 195 -20.39 1.67 6.10
N THR A 196 -19.66 1.77 7.21
CA THR A 196 -20.26 1.81 8.56
C THR A 196 -20.99 3.12 8.85
N ALA A 197 -20.72 4.18 8.09
CA ALA A 197 -21.40 5.46 8.25
C ALA A 197 -22.81 5.45 7.62
N THR A 198 -22.99 4.74 6.50
CA THR A 198 -24.29 4.69 5.80
C THR A 198 -25.03 3.37 5.99
N GLY A 199 -24.32 2.33 6.42
CA GLY A 199 -24.84 0.95 6.51
C GLY A 199 -24.87 0.21 5.18
N ASP A 200 -24.51 0.87 4.07
CA ASP A 200 -24.48 0.25 2.75
C ASP A 200 -23.38 -0.80 2.65
N ILE A 201 -23.63 -1.84 1.85
CA ILE A 201 -22.66 -2.90 1.59
C ILE A 201 -22.43 -2.99 0.09
N TYR A 202 -21.17 -3.13 -0.30
CA TYR A 202 -20.75 -3.13 -1.69
C TYR A 202 -19.81 -4.29 -1.98
N THR A 203 -20.01 -4.95 -3.11
CA THR A 203 -19.03 -5.87 -3.70
C THR A 203 -18.20 -5.09 -4.71
N VAL A 204 -16.89 -5.04 -4.51
CA VAL A 204 -15.98 -4.18 -5.28
C VAL A 204 -14.86 -5.01 -5.89
N ALA A 205 -14.73 -4.94 -7.21
CA ALA A 205 -13.63 -5.51 -7.98
C ALA A 205 -12.97 -4.42 -8.82
N ALA A 206 -11.86 -4.74 -9.49
CA ALA A 206 -11.10 -3.76 -10.27
C ALA A 206 -11.92 -3.07 -11.39
N GLN A 207 -13.01 -3.69 -11.84
CA GLN A 207 -13.82 -3.19 -12.97
C GLN A 207 -15.25 -2.80 -12.58
N PHE A 208 -15.70 -3.12 -11.38
CA PHE A 208 -17.08 -2.85 -10.99
C PHE A 208 -17.26 -2.60 -9.49
N ILE A 209 -18.33 -1.90 -9.16
CA ILE A 209 -18.91 -1.85 -7.82
C ILE A 209 -20.39 -2.21 -7.92
N LYS A 210 -20.83 -3.12 -7.06
CA LYS A 210 -22.23 -3.54 -6.93
C LYS A 210 -22.73 -3.23 -5.52
N HIS A 211 -23.90 -2.63 -5.41
CA HIS A 211 -24.58 -2.50 -4.12
C HIS A 211 -25.25 -3.81 -3.76
N GLU A 212 -25.04 -4.29 -2.53
CA GLU A 212 -25.70 -5.51 -2.05
C GLU A 212 -27.06 -5.14 -1.45
N PRO A 213 -28.18 -5.70 -1.98
CA PRO A 213 -29.53 -5.31 -1.57
C PRO A 213 -29.89 -5.77 -0.17
N SER A 214 -29.11 -6.67 0.45
CA SER A 214 -29.33 -7.15 1.81
C SER A 214 -28.03 -7.60 2.48
N THR A 215 -28.03 -7.68 3.82
CA THR A 215 -26.89 -8.25 4.56
C THR A 215 -26.71 -9.75 4.25
N LEU A 216 -27.80 -10.47 3.97
CA LEU A 216 -27.75 -11.89 3.63
C LEU A 216 -27.11 -12.15 2.25
N SER A 217 -27.42 -11.32 1.26
CA SER A 217 -26.78 -11.40 -0.06
C SER A 217 -25.31 -11.02 0.02
N ALA A 218 -24.98 -9.97 0.77
CA ALA A 218 -23.60 -9.58 1.02
C ALA A 218 -22.78 -10.68 1.70
N GLN A 219 -23.35 -11.35 2.71
CA GLN A 219 -22.65 -12.44 3.39
C GLN A 219 -22.41 -13.63 2.45
N THR A 220 -23.41 -13.99 1.65
CA THR A 220 -23.28 -15.05 0.64
C THR A 220 -22.18 -14.73 -0.37
N THR A 221 -22.11 -13.48 -0.84
CA THR A 221 -21.08 -13.02 -1.78
C THR A 221 -19.69 -12.98 -1.14
N ALA A 222 -19.58 -12.47 0.08
CA ALA A 222 -18.32 -12.43 0.82
C ALA A 222 -17.71 -13.84 0.97
N ASN A 223 -18.53 -14.82 1.36
CA ASN A 223 -18.12 -16.22 1.56
C ASN A 223 -17.66 -16.96 0.29
N VAL A 224 -17.82 -16.36 -0.89
CA VAL A 224 -17.54 -17.00 -2.19
C VAL A 224 -16.47 -16.26 -2.97
N THR A 225 -16.37 -14.94 -2.78
CA THR A 225 -15.61 -14.06 -3.67
C THR A 225 -14.56 -13.22 -2.96
N THR A 226 -14.58 -13.17 -1.62
CA THR A 226 -13.65 -12.38 -0.80
C THR A 226 -12.61 -13.29 -0.15
N PRO A 227 -11.31 -12.93 -0.15
CA PRO A 227 -10.23 -13.83 0.27
C PRO A 227 -10.32 -14.34 1.72
N ASP A 228 -11.05 -13.63 2.59
CA ASP A 228 -11.22 -13.98 4.00
C ASP A 228 -12.67 -14.40 4.36
N ASP A 229 -13.54 -14.61 3.37
CA ASP A 229 -14.95 -14.99 3.56
C ASP A 229 -15.74 -14.03 4.49
N GLN A 230 -15.38 -12.74 4.50
CA GLN A 230 -15.89 -11.77 5.45
C GLN A 230 -16.31 -10.45 4.80
N ILE A 231 -17.28 -9.79 5.45
CA ILE A 231 -17.64 -8.40 5.14
C ILE A 231 -16.72 -7.48 5.94
N VAL A 232 -15.96 -6.66 5.25
CA VAL A 232 -15.06 -5.69 5.89
C VAL A 232 -15.82 -4.41 6.20
N GLY A 233 -15.87 -4.01 7.47
CA GLY A 233 -16.46 -2.73 7.89
C GLY A 233 -15.46 -1.59 7.78
N LEU A 234 -15.75 -0.59 6.94
CA LEU A 234 -14.95 0.63 6.81
C LEU A 234 -15.78 1.86 7.16
N GLU A 235 -15.22 2.77 7.95
CA GLU A 235 -15.78 4.11 8.14
C GLU A 235 -15.75 4.95 6.85
N ALA A 236 -16.54 6.03 6.79
CA ALA A 236 -16.76 6.80 5.57
C ALA A 236 -15.45 7.24 4.86
N ALA A 237 -14.48 7.72 5.63
CA ALA A 237 -13.19 8.15 5.09
C ALA A 237 -12.41 6.96 4.50
N SER A 238 -12.30 5.87 5.27
CA SER A 238 -11.63 4.63 4.85
C SER A 238 -12.30 3.96 3.65
N PHE A 239 -13.63 4.01 3.57
CA PHE A 239 -14.39 3.54 2.42
C PHE A 239 -14.08 4.36 1.16
N GLY A 240 -14.03 5.69 1.28
CA GLY A 240 -13.64 6.58 0.17
C GLY A 240 -12.22 6.29 -0.35
N TYR A 241 -11.26 6.07 0.55
CA TYR A 241 -9.90 5.70 0.15
C TYR A 241 -9.82 4.33 -0.52
N PHE A 242 -10.63 3.37 -0.04
CA PHE A 242 -10.72 2.05 -0.66
C PHE A 242 -11.23 2.15 -2.11
N LEU A 243 -12.27 2.94 -2.39
CA LEU A 243 -12.78 3.12 -3.75
C LEU A 243 -11.74 3.74 -4.68
N ASP A 244 -11.01 4.74 -4.21
CA ASP A 244 -9.94 5.37 -4.99
C ASP A 244 -8.86 4.35 -5.34
N SER A 245 -8.50 3.46 -4.41
CA SER A 245 -7.51 2.40 -4.65
C SER A 245 -7.95 1.38 -5.70
N MET A 246 -9.27 1.17 -5.83
CA MET A 246 -9.89 0.30 -6.83
C MET A 246 -10.19 1.02 -8.15
N GLY A 247 -9.92 2.33 -8.22
CA GLY A 247 -10.25 3.15 -9.39
C GLY A 247 -11.75 3.30 -9.64
N VAL A 248 -12.57 3.20 -8.59
CA VAL A 248 -14.02 3.40 -8.62
C VAL A 248 -14.31 4.85 -8.23
N PRO A 249 -14.94 5.67 -9.09
CA PRO A 249 -15.26 7.05 -8.74
C PRO A 249 -16.20 7.12 -7.52
N ARG A 250 -15.90 8.03 -6.58
CA ARG A 250 -16.70 8.16 -5.33
C ARG A 250 -18.15 8.59 -5.56
N ASN A 251 -18.44 9.19 -6.72
CA ASN A 251 -19.76 9.68 -7.10
C ASN A 251 -20.62 8.66 -7.86
N VAL A 252 -20.10 7.47 -8.18
CA VAL A 252 -20.84 6.45 -8.96
C VAL A 252 -21.34 5.30 -8.09
N LEU A 253 -21.62 5.56 -6.82
CA LEU A 253 -22.09 4.54 -5.89
C LEU A 253 -23.52 4.08 -6.25
N PRO A 254 -23.70 2.83 -6.72
CA PRO A 254 -25.03 2.34 -7.03
C PRO A 254 -25.85 2.14 -5.75
N LYS A 255 -27.16 1.99 -5.94
CA LYS A 255 -28.14 1.70 -4.88
C LYS A 255 -29.11 0.61 -5.34
N ASN A 256 -29.82 0.00 -4.40
CA ASN A 256 -30.90 -0.94 -4.64
C ASN A 256 -30.51 -2.13 -5.53
N GLY A 257 -29.32 -2.71 -5.31
CA GLY A 257 -28.82 -3.81 -6.13
C GLY A 257 -28.16 -3.40 -7.45
N GLY A 258 -28.05 -2.09 -7.73
CA GLY A 258 -27.42 -1.57 -8.93
C GLY A 258 -25.93 -1.90 -9.02
N ILE A 259 -25.42 -1.85 -10.26
CA ILE A 259 -24.02 -2.10 -10.59
C ILE A 259 -23.51 -0.91 -11.40
N TRP A 260 -22.33 -0.43 -11.05
CA TRP A 260 -21.52 0.39 -11.92
C TRP A 260 -20.34 -0.44 -12.41
N SER A 261 -20.03 -0.35 -13.71
CA SER A 261 -18.81 -0.91 -14.27
C SER A 261 -18.09 0.14 -15.10
N ARG A 262 -16.76 0.06 -15.12
CA ARG A 262 -15.92 0.94 -15.91
C ARG A 262 -16.19 0.79 -17.42
N GLU A 263 -16.42 -0.45 -17.87
CA GLU A 263 -16.73 -0.75 -19.27
C GLU A 263 -18.01 -0.06 -19.72
N THR A 264 -19.10 -0.18 -18.94
CA THR A 264 -20.37 0.45 -19.27
C THR A 264 -20.25 1.98 -19.31
N GLU A 265 -19.46 2.58 -18.42
CA GLU A 265 -19.22 4.02 -18.44
C GLU A 265 -18.41 4.47 -19.67
N ILE A 266 -17.39 3.70 -20.06
CA ILE A 266 -16.58 4.00 -21.25
C ILE A 266 -17.45 3.94 -22.51
N LEU A 267 -18.26 2.89 -22.65
CA LEU A 267 -19.18 2.73 -23.78
C LEU A 267 -20.18 3.89 -23.87
N ALA A 268 -20.78 4.28 -22.74
CA ALA A 268 -21.70 5.42 -22.69
C ALA A 268 -21.03 6.75 -23.09
N LYS A 269 -19.77 6.96 -22.71
CA LYS A 269 -19.00 8.15 -23.14
C LYS A 269 -18.63 8.09 -24.61
N LEU A 270 -18.32 6.90 -25.12
CA LEU A 270 -18.00 6.71 -26.54
C LEU A 270 -19.21 7.02 -27.42
N ASP A 271 -20.39 6.51 -27.04
CA ASP A 271 -21.65 6.79 -27.74
C ASP A 271 -21.98 8.30 -27.74
N GLN A 272 -21.73 9.00 -26.63
CA GLN A 272 -21.91 10.45 -26.56
C GLN A 272 -20.95 11.23 -27.45
N ILE A 273 -19.73 10.74 -27.66
CA ILE A 273 -18.75 11.36 -28.56
C ILE A 273 -19.18 11.11 -30.02
N LEU A 274 -19.57 9.88 -30.34
CA LEU A 274 -20.00 9.48 -31.68
C LEU A 274 -21.34 10.14 -32.08
N ALA A 275 -22.23 10.45 -31.14
CA ALA A 275 -23.46 11.19 -31.40
C ALA A 275 -23.25 12.71 -31.61
N LYS A 276 -22.03 13.22 -31.36
CA LYS A 276 -21.67 14.64 -31.49
C LYS A 276 -20.76 14.95 -32.70
N GLY A 277 -20.30 13.93 -33.42
CA GLY A 277 -19.49 14.05 -34.64
C GLY A 277 -20.28 13.69 -35.88
#